data_AF-A0A7V8JNV7-F1
#
_entry.id   AF-A0A7V8JNV7-F1
#
_cell.length_a   1.000
_cell.length_b   1.000
_cell.length_c   1.000
_cell.angle_alpha   90.00
_cell.angle_beta   90.00
_cell.angle_gamma   90.00
#
_symmetry.space_group_name_H-M   'P 1'
#
loop_
_entity.id
_entity.type
_entity.pdbx_description
1 polymer ?
#
loop_
_entity_poly.entity_id
_entity_poly.type
_entity_poly.pdbx_seq_one_letter_code
_entity_poly.pdbx_strand_id
1 'polypeptide(L)'
;MGAGLAGLLKRRIGLIAPQVIGFGLALAGTLAMVYGRSPMAYAATAALIHLAWFFCLPYLFSMTAELDPTGRLSGLGNAAIFVGQGLGPFAAAMVVGDGNFRAVGWLAAMAYLIALAVCFVLARRFRQPSRRAPTFPVAPLGGR
;
A
#
# COMPACT_ATOMS: atom_id res chain seq x y z
N MET A 1 5.45 10.46 -13.13
CA MET A 1 4.39 11.50 -13.12
C MET A 1 3.69 11.64 -11.77
N GLY A 2 3.38 10.58 -11.00
CA GLY A 2 2.73 10.73 -9.67
C GLY A 2 3.62 11.27 -8.54
N ALA A 3 4.94 11.04 -8.58
CA ALA A 3 5.85 11.39 -7.48
C ALA A 3 6.13 12.90 -7.31
N GLY A 4 5.95 13.71 -8.36
CA GLY A 4 6.25 15.15 -8.33
C GLY A 4 5.26 15.97 -7.50
N LEU A 5 3.98 15.58 -7.47
CA LEU A 5 2.94 16.26 -6.69
C LEU A 5 3.01 15.93 -5.19
N ALA A 6 3.58 14.79 -4.83
CA ALA A 6 3.69 14.33 -3.44
C ALA A 6 4.84 14.99 -2.66
N GLY A 7 5.90 15.39 -3.37
CA GLY A 7 7.08 16.03 -2.77
C GLY A 7 6.79 17.39 -2.10
N LEU A 8 5.70 18.06 -2.51
CA LEU A 8 5.32 19.37 -1.98
C LEU A 8 4.36 19.29 -0.78
N LEU A 9 3.72 18.13 -0.51
CA LEU A 9 2.71 18.00 0.54
C LEU A 9 3.21 17.18 1.75
N LYS A 10 4.14 17.79 2.50
CA LYS A 10 4.32 17.59 3.96
C LYS A 10 4.41 16.13 4.47
N ARG A 11 5.52 15.48 4.10
CA ARG A 11 6.45 14.62 4.92
C ARG A 11 5.83 13.55 5.86
N ARG A 12 5.92 12.27 5.51
CA ARG A 12 5.56 11.07 6.30
C ARG A 12 4.07 10.69 6.39
N ILE A 13 3.16 11.61 6.74
CA ILE A 13 1.72 11.26 6.93
C ILE A 13 0.97 11.22 5.58
N GLY A 14 1.42 12.00 4.60
CA GLY A 14 0.82 12.09 3.27
C GLY A 14 1.07 10.89 2.36
N LEU A 15 2.03 10.02 2.67
CA LEU A 15 2.39 8.87 1.82
C LEU A 15 1.53 7.62 2.11
N ILE A 16 0.97 7.51 3.32
CA ILE A 16 0.15 6.36 3.72
C ILE A 16 -1.30 6.48 3.21
N ALA A 17 -1.83 7.70 3.11
CA ALA A 17 -3.17 7.95 2.57
C ALA A 17 -3.36 7.44 1.12
N PRO A 18 -2.41 7.69 0.18
CA PRO A 18 -2.40 7.08 -1.15
C PRO A 18 -2.53 5.56 -1.13
N GLN A 19 -1.88 4.91 -0.16
CA GLN A 19 -1.84 3.46 -0.05
C GLN A 19 -3.12 2.86 0.49
N VAL A 20 -3.73 3.52 1.48
CA VAL A 20 -5.07 3.17 1.98
C VAL A 20 -6.11 3.31 0.86
N ILE A 21 -6.04 4.39 0.09
CA ILE A 21 -6.94 4.62 -1.06
C ILE A 21 -6.72 3.55 -2.13
N GLY A 22 -5.47 3.25 -2.48
CA GLY A 22 -5.15 2.27 -3.51
C GLY A 22 -5.58 0.85 -3.14
N PHE A 23 -5.26 0.37 -1.94
CA PHE A 23 -5.72 -0.94 -1.48
C PHE A 23 -7.23 -1.00 -1.26
N GLY A 24 -7.86 0.10 -0.80
CA GLY A 24 -9.31 0.20 -0.68
C GLY A 24 -10.01 0.11 -2.05
N LEU A 25 -9.47 0.79 -3.06
CA LEU A 25 -10.01 0.74 -4.43
C LEU A 25 -9.84 -0.64 -5.05
N ALA A 26 -8.68 -1.29 -4.82
CA ALA A 26 -8.43 -2.65 -5.29
C ALA A 26 -9.34 -3.68 -4.59
N LEU A 27 -9.62 -3.52 -3.30
CA LEU A 27 -10.60 -4.31 -2.56
C LEU A 27 -12.01 -4.12 -3.12
N ALA A 28 -12.43 -2.87 -3.35
CA ALA A 28 -13.74 -2.57 -3.93
C ALA A 28 -13.87 -3.17 -5.34
N GLY A 29 -12.83 -3.08 -6.17
CA GLY A 29 -12.78 -3.69 -7.49
C GLY A 29 -12.89 -5.21 -7.43
N THR A 30 -12.11 -5.88 -6.58
CA THR A 30 -12.19 -7.34 -6.43
C THR A 30 -13.55 -7.81 -5.94
N LEU A 31 -14.20 -7.08 -5.02
CA LEU A 31 -15.59 -7.36 -4.63
C LEU A 31 -16.56 -7.16 -5.80
N ALA A 32 -16.41 -6.09 -6.59
CA ALA A 32 -17.22 -5.88 -7.78
C ALA A 32 -17.07 -7.02 -8.80
N MET A 33 -15.88 -7.60 -8.92
CA MET A 33 -15.65 -8.80 -9.75
C MET A 33 -16.32 -10.07 -9.20
N VAL A 34 -16.37 -10.26 -7.87
CA VAL A 34 -17.06 -11.42 -7.26
C VAL A 34 -18.57 -11.40 -7.54
N TYR A 35 -19.17 -10.21 -7.53
CA TYR A 35 -20.61 -10.04 -7.77
C TYR A 35 -20.95 -9.80 -9.25
N GLY A 36 -20.02 -9.24 -10.03
CA GLY A 36 -20.17 -8.95 -11.45
C GLY A 36 -20.23 -10.23 -12.29
N ARG A 37 -21.26 -10.35 -13.11
CA ARG A 37 -21.44 -11.48 -14.05
C ARG A 37 -21.11 -11.12 -15.50
N SER A 38 -20.60 -9.91 -15.75
CA SER A 38 -20.36 -9.41 -17.11
C SER A 38 -18.86 -9.26 -17.43
N PRO A 39 -18.45 -9.47 -18.69
CA PRO A 39 -17.08 -9.21 -19.13
C PRO A 39 -16.62 -7.77 -18.89
N MET A 40 -17.54 -6.80 -18.98
CA MET A 40 -17.23 -5.39 -18.69
C MET A 40 -16.90 -5.16 -17.21
N ALA A 41 -17.57 -5.84 -16.29
CA ALA A 41 -17.26 -5.76 -14.86
C ALA A 41 -15.85 -6.30 -14.55
N TYR A 42 -15.45 -7.38 -15.25
CA TYR A 42 -14.10 -7.91 -15.18
C TYR A 42 -13.06 -6.92 -15.71
N ALA A 43 -13.26 -6.37 -16.91
CA ALA A 43 -12.35 -5.40 -17.52
C ALA A 43 -12.20 -4.12 -16.65
N ALA A 44 -13.30 -3.60 -16.11
CA ALA A 44 -13.28 -2.45 -15.22
C ALA A 44 -12.49 -2.75 -13.93
N THR A 45 -12.70 -3.94 -13.35
CA THR A 45 -11.95 -4.37 -12.16
C THR A 45 -10.46 -4.50 -12.45
N ALA A 46 -10.09 -5.14 -13.56
CA ALA A 46 -8.69 -5.29 -13.96
C ALA A 46 -8.02 -3.92 -14.17
N ALA A 47 -8.72 -2.96 -14.76
CA ALA A 47 -8.24 -1.59 -14.93
C ALA A 47 -8.05 -0.87 -13.59
N LEU A 48 -9.01 -0.98 -12.67
CA LEU A 48 -8.92 -0.39 -11.33
C LEU A 48 -7.75 -0.95 -10.52
N ILE A 49 -7.54 -2.26 -10.57
CA ILE A 49 -6.41 -2.92 -9.90
C ILE A 49 -5.08 -2.44 -10.48
N HIS A 50 -4.94 -2.34 -11.80
CA HIS A 50 -3.73 -1.82 -12.43
C HIS A 50 -3.48 -0.35 -12.10
N LEU A 51 -4.53 0.48 -12.09
CA LEU A 51 -4.43 1.87 -11.69
C LEU A 51 -3.93 1.98 -10.24
N ALA A 52 -4.52 1.20 -9.32
CA ALA A 52 -4.08 1.14 -7.93
C ALA A 52 -2.62 0.68 -7.81
N TRP A 53 -2.20 -0.30 -8.60
CA TRP A 53 -0.82 -0.79 -8.65
C TRP A 53 0.18 0.28 -9.06
N PHE A 54 -0.04 0.95 -10.20
CA PHE A 54 0.83 2.01 -10.69
C PHE A 54 0.84 3.23 -9.78
N PHE A 55 -0.28 3.51 -9.10
CA PHE A 55 -0.35 4.56 -8.11
C PHE A 55 0.46 4.19 -6.85
N CYS A 56 0.27 2.98 -6.30
CA CYS A 56 0.85 2.55 -5.03
C CYS A 56 2.37 2.30 -5.09
N LEU A 57 2.88 1.70 -6.17
CA LEU A 57 4.30 1.34 -6.32
C LEU A 57 5.29 2.48 -6.03
N PRO A 58 5.19 3.66 -6.67
CA PRO A 58 6.13 4.75 -6.44
C PRO A 58 6.09 5.25 -5.00
N TYR A 59 4.90 5.31 -4.38
CA TYR A 59 4.78 5.72 -2.97
C TYR A 59 5.43 4.72 -2.03
N LEU A 60 5.29 3.42 -2.30
CA LEU A 60 5.90 2.36 -1.50
C LEU A 60 7.43 2.46 -1.56
N PHE A 61 8.00 2.62 -2.76
CA PHE A 61 9.44 2.78 -2.91
C PHE A 61 9.97 4.09 -2.31
N SER A 62 9.26 5.21 -2.52
CA SER A 62 9.60 6.47 -1.86
C SER A 62 9.59 6.36 -0.34
N MET A 63 8.60 5.66 0.25
CA MET A 63 8.56 5.40 1.70
C MET A 63 9.74 4.53 2.16
N THR A 64 10.08 3.46 1.43
CA THR A 64 11.21 2.60 1.80
C THR A 64 12.56 3.31 1.71
N ALA A 65 12.76 4.16 0.70
CA ALA A 65 13.98 4.95 0.55
C ALA A 65 14.11 6.01 1.66
N GLU A 66 12.99 6.58 2.12
CA GLU A 66 12.94 7.53 3.22
C GLU A 66 13.16 6.90 4.61
N LEU A 67 12.84 5.61 4.77
CA LEU A 67 12.98 4.86 6.02
C LEU A 67 14.35 4.18 6.13
N ASP A 68 14.92 3.76 4.99
CA ASP A 68 16.19 3.06 4.92
C ASP A 68 17.05 3.56 3.76
N PRO A 69 17.97 4.50 4.05
CA PRO A 69 18.95 4.99 3.09
C PRO A 69 19.92 3.92 2.57
N THR A 70 20.04 2.76 3.24
CA THR A 70 20.91 1.66 2.80
C THR A 70 20.31 0.88 1.62
N GLY A 71 19.03 1.10 1.31
CA GLY A 71 18.32 0.47 0.20
C GLY A 71 17.89 -0.97 0.46
N ARG A 72 18.22 -1.56 1.62
CA ARG A 72 17.87 -2.95 1.96
C ARG A 72 16.36 -3.15 2.03
N LEU A 73 15.61 -2.20 2.60
CA LEU A 73 14.14 -2.27 2.65
C LEU A 73 13.50 -2.17 1.26
N SER A 74 14.05 -1.34 0.37
CA SER A 74 13.58 -1.25 -1.03
C SER A 74 13.84 -2.57 -1.78
N GLY A 75 15.02 -3.16 -1.58
CA GLY A 75 15.37 -4.48 -2.13
C GLY A 75 14.43 -5.60 -1.65
N LEU A 76 14.14 -5.65 -0.34
CA LEU A 76 13.18 -6.59 0.24
C LEU A 76 11.75 -6.37 -0.31
N GLY A 77 11.34 -5.12 -0.47
CA GLY A 77 10.04 -4.78 -1.08
C GLY A 77 9.93 -5.32 -2.51
N ASN A 78 10.99 -5.17 -3.30
CA ASN A 78 11.02 -5.68 -4.67
C ASN A 78 11.03 -7.22 -4.72
N ALA A 79 11.77 -7.87 -3.82
CA ALA A 79 11.75 -9.33 -3.68
C ALA A 79 10.34 -9.83 -3.31
N ALA A 80 9.66 -9.16 -2.38
CA ALA A 80 8.28 -9.50 -2.00
C ALA A 80 7.30 -9.35 -3.18
N ILE A 81 7.47 -8.34 -4.04
CA ILE A 81 6.67 -8.19 -5.27
C ILE A 81 6.84 -9.40 -6.18
N PHE A 82 8.08 -9.83 -6.46
CA PHE A 82 8.32 -10.97 -7.33
C PHE A 82 7.81 -12.28 -6.75
N VAL A 83 8.00 -12.50 -5.44
CA VAL A 83 7.43 -13.67 -4.74
C VAL A 83 5.91 -13.65 -4.87
N GLY A 84 5.27 -12.50 -4.67
CA GLY A 84 3.82 -12.35 -4.84
C GLY A 84 3.34 -12.63 -6.28
N GLN A 85 4.08 -12.16 -7.30
CA GLN A 85 3.77 -12.44 -8.71
C GLN A 85 3.87 -13.93 -9.06
N GLY A 86 4.75 -14.69 -8.39
CA GLY A 86 4.83 -16.14 -8.56
C GLY A 86 3.75 -16.89 -7.77
N LEU A 87 3.56 -16.53 -6.50
CA LEU A 87 2.60 -17.19 -5.61
C LEU A 87 1.14 -16.90 -5.97
N GLY A 88 0.83 -15.74 -6.55
CA GLY A 88 -0.53 -15.33 -6.89
C GLY A 88 -1.21 -16.29 -7.88
N PRO A 89 -0.64 -16.54 -9.06
CA PRO A 89 -1.17 -17.51 -10.02
C PRO A 89 -1.24 -18.94 -9.47
N PHE A 90 -0.24 -19.35 -8.68
CA PHE A 90 -0.25 -20.66 -8.03
C PHE A 90 -1.43 -20.81 -7.05
N ALA A 91 -1.62 -19.84 -6.15
CA ALA A 91 -2.74 -19.84 -5.22
C ALA A 91 -4.09 -19.74 -5.93
N ALA A 92 -4.18 -18.94 -7.01
CA ALA A 92 -5.37 -18.85 -7.85
C ALA A 92 -5.71 -20.20 -8.49
N ALA A 93 -4.72 -20.91 -9.05
CA ALA A 93 -4.91 -22.23 -9.65
C ALA A 93 -5.40 -23.28 -8.63
N MET A 94 -4.93 -23.20 -7.39
CA MET A 94 -5.38 -24.09 -6.30
C MET A 94 -6.85 -23.87 -5.92
N VAL A 95 -7.38 -22.65 -6.06
CA VAL A 95 -8.76 -22.31 -5.64
C VAL A 95 -9.76 -22.25 -6.79
N VAL A 96 -9.33 -22.13 -8.04
CA VAL A 96 -10.23 -21.92 -9.19
C VAL A 96 -11.16 -23.12 -9.45
N GLY A 97 -10.76 -24.33 -9.05
CA GLY A 97 -11.60 -25.53 -9.01
C GLY A 97 -12.42 -25.79 -10.28
N ASP A 98 -13.55 -26.50 -10.15
CA ASP A 98 -14.47 -26.89 -11.23
C ASP A 98 -15.21 -25.70 -11.91
N GLY A 99 -14.48 -24.67 -12.34
CA GLY A 99 -15.03 -23.49 -13.02
C GLY A 99 -15.54 -22.38 -12.10
N ASN A 100 -15.26 -22.44 -10.80
CA ASN A 100 -15.69 -21.40 -9.85
C ASN A 100 -14.66 -20.28 -9.70
N PHE A 101 -14.59 -19.42 -10.71
CA PHE A 101 -13.72 -18.23 -10.70
C PHE A 101 -14.01 -17.23 -9.57
N ARG A 102 -15.16 -17.34 -8.89
CA ARG A 102 -15.47 -16.48 -7.74
C ARG A 102 -14.55 -16.76 -6.55
N ALA A 103 -14.07 -18.00 -6.40
CA ALA A 103 -13.11 -18.34 -5.35
C ALA A 103 -11.81 -17.55 -5.50
N VAL A 104 -11.35 -17.32 -6.73
CA VAL A 104 -10.17 -16.48 -7.03
C VAL A 104 -10.41 -15.03 -6.64
N GLY A 105 -11.62 -14.51 -6.91
CA GLY A 105 -12.02 -13.16 -6.49
C GLY A 105 -12.02 -12.98 -4.97
N TRP A 106 -12.51 -13.98 -4.22
CA TRP A 106 -12.45 -13.97 -2.76
C TRP A 106 -11.03 -14.05 -2.21
N LEU A 107 -10.18 -14.88 -2.81
CA LEU A 107 -8.76 -14.95 -2.46
C LEU A 107 -8.08 -13.58 -2.63
N ALA A 108 -8.32 -12.91 -3.75
CA ALA A 108 -7.78 -11.58 -4.01
C ALA A 108 -8.34 -10.53 -3.02
N ALA A 109 -9.63 -10.57 -2.72
CA ALA A 109 -10.25 -9.68 -1.74
C ALA A 109 -9.64 -9.86 -0.34
N MET A 110 -9.38 -11.10 0.09
CA MET A 110 -8.71 -11.37 1.36
C MET A 110 -7.27 -10.85 1.38
N ALA A 111 -6.52 -11.02 0.29
CA ALA A 111 -5.16 -10.48 0.19
C ALA A 111 -5.15 -8.94 0.29
N TYR A 112 -6.06 -8.25 -0.42
CA TYR A 112 -6.18 -6.79 -0.33
C TYR A 112 -6.66 -6.32 1.05
N LEU A 113 -7.55 -7.07 1.70
CA LEU A 113 -8.01 -6.77 3.05
C LEU A 113 -6.85 -6.86 4.06
N ILE A 114 -6.01 -7.89 3.96
CA ILE A 114 -4.81 -8.04 4.80
C ILE A 114 -3.84 -6.89 4.53
N ALA A 115 -3.57 -6.56 3.27
CA ALA A 115 -2.70 -5.45 2.89
C ALA A 115 -3.20 -4.12 3.46
N LEU A 116 -4.51 -3.87 3.37
CA LEU A 116 -5.17 -2.69 3.92
C LEU A 116 -5.06 -2.65 5.45
N ALA A 117 -5.28 -3.77 6.14
CA ALA A 117 -5.16 -3.89 7.59
C ALA A 117 -3.72 -3.61 8.06
N VAL A 118 -2.72 -4.20 7.39
CA VAL A 118 -1.29 -3.94 7.66
C VAL A 118 -0.98 -2.46 7.44
N CYS A 119 -1.47 -1.87 6.35
CA CYS A 119 -1.30 -0.46 6.06
C CYS A 119 -1.89 0.42 7.18
N PHE A 120 -3.11 0.12 7.67
CA PHE A 120 -3.72 0.83 8.79
C PHE A 120 -2.94 0.70 10.10
N VAL A 121 -2.44 -0.50 10.42
CA VAL A 121 -1.62 -0.72 11.61
C VAL A 121 -0.33 0.09 11.54
N LEU A 122 0.36 0.08 10.39
CA LEU A 122 1.54 0.90 10.17
C LEU A 122 1.20 2.40 10.24
N ALA A 123 0.11 2.82 9.62
CA ALA A 123 -0.39 4.20 9.68
C ALA A 123 -0.54 4.69 11.12
N ARG A 124 -1.12 3.86 11.99
CA ARG A 124 -1.32 4.17 13.41
C ARG A 124 0.00 4.22 14.18
N ARG A 125 0.94 3.32 13.89
CA ARG A 125 2.26 3.31 14.55
C ARG A 125 3.10 4.54 14.17
N PHE A 126 3.13 4.92 12.91
CA PHE A 126 3.87 6.09 12.45
C PHE A 126 3.19 7.43 12.78
N ARG A 127 1.88 7.43 13.06
CA ARG A 127 1.15 8.61 13.55
C ARG A 127 1.38 8.95 15.01
N GLN A 128 2.09 8.15 15.80
CA GLN A 128 2.45 8.54 17.16
C GLN A 128 3.63 9.53 17.10
N PRO A 129 3.41 10.85 17.29
CA PRO A 129 4.51 11.78 17.32
C PRO A 129 5.42 11.44 18.51
N SER A 130 6.72 11.30 18.23
CA SER A 130 7.78 11.37 19.23
C SER A 130 7.65 12.68 20.00
N ARG A 131 6.90 12.63 21.10
CA ARG A 131 6.69 13.72 22.05
C ARG A 131 7.94 13.83 22.93
N ARG A 132 9.09 14.13 22.32
CA ARG A 132 10.34 14.47 23.02
C ARG A 132 11.05 15.56 22.22
N ALA A 133 10.59 16.79 22.40
CA ALA A 133 11.49 17.93 22.24
C ALA A 133 12.42 17.91 23.47
N PRO A 134 13.76 17.92 23.32
CA PRO A 134 14.64 18.24 24.42
C PRO A 134 14.39 19.71 24.77
N THR A 135 13.78 19.97 25.93
CA THR A 135 13.86 21.27 26.57
C THR A 135 15.32 21.50 26.96
N PHE A 136 16.08 22.17 26.09
CA PHE A 136 17.32 22.78 26.52
C PHE A 136 16.97 23.97 27.42
N PRO A 137 17.43 24.02 28.68
CA PRO A 137 17.32 25.23 29.48
C PRO A 137 18.15 26.31 28.78
N VAL A 138 17.48 27.33 28.25
CA VAL A 138 18.16 28.55 27.81
C VAL A 138 18.62 29.24 29.09
N ALA A 139 19.91 29.15 29.40
CA ALA A 139 20.52 29.89 30.50
C ALA A 139 20.34 31.39 30.23
N PRO A 140 19.86 32.20 31.18
CA PRO A 140 19.73 33.62 30.98
C PRO A 140 21.14 34.23 30.88
N LEU A 141 21.46 34.78 29.71
CA LEU A 141 22.56 35.72 29.54
C LEU A 141 22.19 37.04 30.23
N GLY A 142 22.34 37.09 31.56
CA GLY A 142 22.57 38.35 32.27
C GLY A 142 24.04 38.72 32.05
N GLY A 143 24.43 39.89 31.56
CA GLY A 143 23.75 41.16 31.60
C GLY A 143 24.31 41.99 32.74
N ARG A 144 25.49 42.58 32.50
CA ARG A 144 26.28 43.54 33.29
C ARG A 144 27.39 42.96 34.16
#